data_AF-A0AAT9HKB2-F1
#
_entry.id   AF-A0AAT9HKB2-F1
#
_cell.length_a   1.000
_cell.length_b   1.000
_cell.length_c   1.000
_cell.angle_alpha   90.00
_cell.angle_beta   90.00
_cell.angle_gamma   90.00
#
_symmetry.space_group_name_H-M   'P 1'
#
loop_
_entity.id
_entity.type
_entity.pdbx_description
1 polymer ?
#
loop_
_entity_poly.entity_id
_entity_poly.type
_entity_poly.pdbx_seq_one_letter_code
_entity_poly.pdbx_strand_id
1 'polypeptide(L)'
;MLRLGELQVLSTETGVIPMTDAPMPRRTGESVFRIGAAGGATRPSTGYTFAGLQRQTRAVAAAIRQGRRPVPPPAHSARSRAMDAVLLRALDSGRADGPALFCRLFARVPMRRLLLFLDGRTRLHQDLAIGLRTPVGPMLRSALELPGLPRRPFDGP
;
A
#
# COMPACT_ATOMS: atom_id res chain seq x y z
N MET A 1 25.80 22.24 8.35
CA MET A 1 24.53 22.88 7.94
C MET A 1 24.74 23.46 6.55
N LEU A 2 23.98 23.03 5.55
CA LEU A 2 24.15 23.49 4.17
C LEU A 2 23.55 24.91 4.05
N ARG A 3 24.38 25.91 3.73
CA ARG A 3 23.95 27.31 3.49
C ARG A 3 23.36 27.44 2.09
N LEU A 4 22.17 26.90 1.88
CA LEU A 4 21.41 27.08 0.65
C LEU A 4 20.84 28.51 0.63
N GLY A 5 21.02 29.24 -0.47
CA GLY A 5 20.47 30.59 -0.68
C GLY A 5 18.96 30.56 -0.94
N GLU A 6 18.41 31.62 -1.55
CA GLU A 6 16.99 31.65 -1.91
C GLU A 6 16.64 30.51 -2.89
N LEU A 7 15.57 29.79 -2.57
CA LEU A 7 15.05 28.69 -3.36
C LEU A 7 13.87 29.19 -4.19
N GLN A 8 13.90 28.94 -5.50
CA GLN A 8 12.80 29.22 -6.40
C GLN A 8 12.12 27.92 -6.82
N VAL A 9 10.79 27.85 -6.69
CA VAL A 9 10.00 26.75 -7.24
C VAL A 9 9.83 26.98 -8.74
N LEU A 10 10.41 26.12 -9.57
CA LEU A 10 10.35 26.23 -11.03
C LEU A 10 9.12 25.54 -11.63
N SER A 11 8.64 24.48 -11.00
CA SER A 11 7.44 23.73 -11.44
C SER A 11 6.86 22.91 -10.28
N THR A 12 5.59 22.53 -10.43
CA THR A 12 4.86 21.64 -9.51
C THR A 12 4.19 20.55 -10.33
N GLU A 13 4.31 19.31 -9.89
CA GLU A 13 3.60 18.16 -10.47
C GLU A 13 2.60 17.60 -9.45
N THR A 14 1.42 17.20 -9.93
CA THR A 14 0.41 16.53 -9.13
C THR A 14 0.10 15.17 -9.74
N GLY A 15 0.23 14.12 -8.94
CA GLY A 15 -0.17 12.76 -9.31
C GLY A 15 -1.25 12.23 -8.37
N VAL A 16 -2.16 11.41 -8.90
CA VAL A 16 -3.16 10.69 -8.10
C VAL A 16 -2.81 9.21 -8.11
N ILE A 17 -2.58 8.64 -6.94
CA ILE A 17 -2.40 7.20 -6.77
C ILE A 17 -3.72 6.64 -6.21
N PRO A 18 -4.44 5.78 -6.95
CA PRO A 18 -5.69 5.21 -6.46
C PRO A 18 -5.47 4.42 -5.16
N MET A 19 -6.21 4.79 -4.11
CA MET A 19 -6.18 4.14 -2.81
C MET A 19 -7.35 3.15 -2.70
N THR A 20 -7.20 1.96 -3.31
CA THR A 20 -8.27 0.95 -3.41
C THR A 20 -7.82 -0.42 -2.93
N ASP A 21 -8.66 -1.12 -2.17
CA ASP A 21 -8.47 -2.53 -1.79
C ASP A 21 -9.05 -3.53 -2.81
N ALA A 22 -9.50 -3.02 -3.96
CA ALA A 22 -10.02 -3.83 -5.04
C ALA A 22 -8.97 -4.81 -5.59
N PRO A 23 -9.37 -6.06 -5.90
CA PRO A 23 -8.44 -7.04 -6.44
C PRO A 23 -8.02 -6.67 -7.86
N MET A 24 -6.71 -6.46 -8.07
CA MET A 24 -6.16 -6.28 -9.41
C MET A 24 -5.87 -7.65 -10.07
N PRO A 25 -6.44 -7.95 -11.26
CA PRO A 25 -6.16 -9.18 -11.97
C PRO A 25 -4.71 -9.17 -12.47
N ARG A 26 -3.94 -10.19 -12.08
CA ARG A 26 -2.50 -10.34 -12.43
C ARG A 26 -2.28 -10.97 -13.81
N ARG A 27 -3.29 -11.67 -14.33
CA ARG A 27 -3.32 -12.25 -15.67
C ARG A 27 -4.60 -11.77 -16.35
N THR A 28 -4.47 -11.13 -17.50
CA THR A 28 -5.61 -10.56 -18.24
C THR A 28 -5.75 -11.12 -19.65
N GLY A 29 -4.91 -12.07 -20.01
CA GLY A 29 -4.99 -12.81 -21.26
C GLY A 29 -4.13 -14.06 -21.17
N GLU A 30 -4.06 -14.83 -22.25
CA GLU A 30 -3.27 -16.06 -22.25
C GLU A 30 -1.80 -15.79 -21.93
N SER A 31 -1.24 -14.75 -22.55
CA SER A 31 0.16 -14.34 -22.44
C SER A 31 0.34 -12.91 -21.89
N VAL A 32 -0.70 -12.34 -21.26
CA VAL A 32 -0.66 -10.98 -20.72
C VAL A 32 -0.71 -11.00 -19.19
N PHE A 33 0.38 -10.54 -18.58
CA PHE A 33 0.58 -10.52 -17.12
C PHE A 33 0.88 -9.11 -16.63
N ARG A 34 0.18 -8.65 -15.59
CA ARG A 34 0.34 -7.31 -15.02
C ARG A 34 1.27 -7.33 -13.81
N ILE A 35 2.22 -6.40 -13.80
CA ILE A 35 3.12 -6.12 -12.67
C ILE A 35 3.00 -4.66 -12.24
N GLY A 36 3.63 -4.30 -11.12
CA GLY A 36 3.62 -2.91 -10.64
C GLY A 36 2.24 -2.47 -10.21
N ALA A 37 1.91 -1.19 -10.38
CA ALA A 37 0.62 -0.64 -9.98
C ALA A 37 -0.56 -1.42 -10.61
N ALA A 38 -0.50 -1.68 -11.92
CA ALA A 38 -1.51 -2.46 -12.64
C ALA A 38 -1.61 -3.93 -12.18
N GLY A 39 -0.56 -4.47 -11.56
CA GLY A 39 -0.51 -5.80 -10.96
C GLY A 39 -0.82 -5.82 -9.45
N GLY A 40 -1.33 -4.72 -8.89
CA GLY A 40 -1.65 -4.60 -7.46
C GLY A 40 -0.42 -4.48 -6.56
N ALA A 41 0.73 -4.03 -7.07
CA ALA A 41 1.93 -3.84 -6.27
C ALA A 41 1.92 -2.57 -5.42
N THR A 42 1.16 -1.56 -5.85
CA THR A 42 0.95 -0.34 -5.05
C THR A 42 0.17 -0.71 -3.82
N ARG A 43 0.74 -0.42 -2.65
CA ARG A 43 0.04 -0.66 -1.40
C ARG A 43 -1.12 0.33 -1.26
N PRO A 44 -2.38 -0.13 -1.13
CA PRO A 44 -3.55 0.74 -1.21
C PRO A 44 -3.55 1.89 -0.21
N SER A 45 -3.07 1.62 1.00
CA SER A 45 -3.12 2.57 2.11
C SER A 45 -2.00 3.61 2.11
N THR A 46 -0.89 3.37 1.40
CA THR A 46 0.35 4.16 1.56
C THR A 46 0.98 4.57 0.23
N GLY A 47 0.47 4.06 -0.89
CA GLY A 47 1.06 4.26 -2.21
C GLY A 47 2.42 3.57 -2.40
N TYR A 48 2.90 2.79 -1.44
CA TYR A 48 4.22 2.18 -1.53
C TYR A 48 4.25 1.02 -2.53
N THR A 49 4.89 1.21 -3.68
CA THR A 49 4.91 0.24 -4.80
C THR A 49 6.25 -0.48 -4.95
N PHE A 50 7.35 0.18 -4.58
CA PHE A 50 8.71 -0.23 -4.96
C PHE A 50 9.02 -1.69 -4.61
N ALA A 51 8.81 -2.08 -3.35
CA ALA A 51 9.19 -3.42 -2.90
C ALA A 51 8.27 -4.52 -3.46
N GLY A 52 6.98 -4.22 -3.67
CA GLY A 52 6.02 -5.12 -4.31
C GLY A 52 6.38 -5.38 -5.77
N LEU A 53 6.72 -4.32 -6.51
CA LEU A 53 7.17 -4.39 -7.90
C LEU A 53 8.45 -5.24 -8.00
N GLN A 54 9.44 -4.97 -7.15
CA GLN A 54 10.69 -5.73 -7.14
C GLN A 54 10.48 -7.24 -6.88
N ARG A 55 9.54 -7.61 -6.00
CA ARG A 55 9.17 -9.03 -5.79
C ARG A 55 8.54 -9.64 -7.03
N GLN A 56 7.60 -8.94 -7.65
CA GLN A 56 6.93 -9.40 -8.85
C GLN A 56 7.92 -9.61 -10.00
N THR A 57 8.76 -8.60 -10.27
CA THR A 57 9.77 -8.66 -11.33
C THR A 57 10.75 -9.81 -11.14
N ARG A 58 11.25 -10.04 -9.91
CA ARG A 58 12.14 -11.18 -9.64
C ARG A 58 11.46 -12.53 -9.87
N ALA A 59 10.21 -12.69 -9.43
CA ALA A 59 9.47 -13.93 -9.60
C ALA A 59 9.16 -14.20 -11.08
N VAL A 60 8.76 -13.17 -11.83
CA VAL A 60 8.52 -13.22 -13.27
C VAL A 60 9.80 -13.62 -14.01
N ALA A 61 10.92 -12.94 -13.76
CA ALA A 61 12.19 -13.25 -14.39
C ALA A 61 12.65 -14.69 -14.11
N ALA A 62 12.49 -15.16 -12.86
CA ALA A 62 12.84 -16.54 -12.49
C ALA A 62 11.97 -17.57 -13.22
N ALA A 63 10.66 -17.33 -13.34
CA ALA A 63 9.74 -18.21 -14.05
C ALA A 63 10.08 -18.31 -15.55
N ILE A 64 10.36 -17.17 -16.20
CA ILE A 64 10.78 -17.11 -17.61
C ILE A 64 12.04 -17.95 -17.81
N ARG A 65 13.06 -17.75 -16.98
CA ARG A 65 14.33 -18.50 -17.05
C ARG A 65 14.14 -20.01 -16.90
N GLN A 66 13.09 -20.45 -16.23
CA GLN A 66 12.77 -21.86 -15.98
C GLN A 66 11.78 -22.44 -17.00
N GLY A 67 11.42 -21.69 -18.06
CA GLY A 67 10.43 -22.11 -19.04
C GLY A 67 9.01 -22.23 -18.48
N ARG A 68 8.72 -21.61 -17.33
CA ARG A 68 7.41 -21.65 -16.67
C ARG A 68 6.58 -20.43 -17.04
N ARG A 69 5.25 -20.55 -16.91
CA ARG A 69 4.34 -19.42 -17.05
C ARG A 69 4.68 -18.32 -16.03
N PRO A 70 4.92 -17.07 -16.45
CA PRO A 70 5.42 -16.01 -15.59
C PRO A 70 4.30 -15.28 -14.85
N VAL A 71 3.48 -16.01 -14.10
CA VAL A 71 2.40 -15.42 -13.31
C VAL A 71 3.01 -14.65 -12.13
N PRO A 72 2.85 -13.32 -12.05
CA PRO A 72 3.39 -12.53 -10.96
C PRO A 72 2.73 -12.95 -9.65
N PRO A 73 3.44 -13.07 -8.52
CA PRO A 73 2.82 -13.37 -7.23
C PRO A 73 1.96 -12.20 -6.73
N PRO A 74 1.06 -12.43 -5.75
CA PRO A 74 0.43 -11.33 -5.03
C PRO A 74 1.53 -10.48 -4.38
N ALA A 75 1.47 -9.16 -4.55
CA ALA A 75 2.51 -8.28 -4.02
C ALA A 75 2.49 -8.17 -2.49
N HIS A 76 1.30 -8.34 -1.89
CA HIS A 76 1.04 -8.14 -0.47
C HIS A 76 0.30 -9.34 0.14
N SER A 77 0.60 -9.62 1.41
CA SER A 77 -0.06 -10.70 2.16
C SER A 77 -1.55 -10.40 2.38
N ALA A 78 -2.36 -11.43 2.63
CA ALA A 78 -3.79 -11.23 2.97
C ALA A 78 -3.96 -10.34 4.22
N ARG A 79 -3.09 -10.51 5.21
CA ARG A 79 -3.04 -9.68 6.41
C ARG A 79 -2.75 -8.21 6.09
N SER A 80 -1.75 -7.94 5.26
CA SER A 80 -1.42 -6.57 4.84
C SER A 80 -2.59 -5.92 4.14
N ARG A 81 -3.25 -6.64 3.21
CA ARG A 81 -4.45 -6.15 2.52
C ARG A 81 -5.62 -5.89 3.47
N ALA A 82 -5.82 -6.73 4.48
CA ALA A 82 -6.85 -6.51 5.49
C ALA A 82 -6.59 -5.23 6.31
N MET A 83 -5.35 -5.02 6.77
CA MET A 83 -4.98 -3.77 7.46
C MET A 83 -5.13 -2.54 6.57
N ASP A 84 -4.81 -2.67 5.28
CA ASP A 84 -4.98 -1.58 4.32
C ASP A 84 -6.45 -1.24 4.14
N ALA A 85 -7.34 -2.23 4.03
CA ALA A 85 -8.79 -2.00 3.96
C ALA A 85 -9.32 -1.27 5.21
N VAL A 86 -8.84 -1.62 6.41
CA VAL A 86 -9.21 -0.92 7.67
C VAL A 86 -8.85 0.56 7.60
N LEU A 87 -7.62 0.85 7.18
CA LEU A 87 -7.14 2.22 7.06
C LEU A 87 -7.92 3.00 5.98
N LEU A 88 -8.12 2.40 4.80
CA LEU A 88 -8.93 3.01 3.74
C LEU A 88 -10.34 3.34 4.22
N ARG A 89 -10.98 2.41 4.93
CA ARG A 89 -12.31 2.65 5.49
C ARG A 89 -12.30 3.81 6.50
N ALA A 90 -11.30 3.88 7.37
CA ALA A 90 -11.20 4.97 8.34
C ALA A 90 -11.01 6.34 7.66
N LEU A 91 -10.27 6.38 6.54
CA LEU A 91 -10.09 7.60 5.74
C LEU A 91 -11.36 7.97 4.97
N ASP A 92 -11.96 7.01 4.24
CA ASP A 92 -13.18 7.21 3.44
C ASP A 92 -14.37 7.67 4.28
N SER A 93 -14.46 7.19 5.53
CA SER A 93 -15.51 7.58 6.47
C SER A 93 -15.22 8.88 7.24
N GLY A 94 -14.10 9.57 6.95
CA GLY A 94 -13.70 10.80 7.65
C GLY A 94 -13.31 10.59 9.11
N ARG A 95 -13.12 9.34 9.56
CA ARG A 95 -12.78 9.01 10.96
C ARG A 95 -11.29 9.21 11.27
N ALA A 96 -10.46 9.25 10.23
CA ALA A 96 -9.04 9.52 10.34
C ALA A 96 -8.64 10.67 9.40
N ASP A 97 -7.92 11.64 9.94
CA ASP A 97 -7.22 12.66 9.15
C ASP A 97 -5.96 12.01 8.53
N GLY A 98 -6.00 11.78 7.22
CA GLY A 98 -4.93 11.13 6.47
C GLY A 98 -3.58 11.86 6.58
N PRO A 99 -3.48 13.14 6.18
CA PRO A 99 -2.27 13.94 6.36
C PRO A 99 -1.70 13.87 7.77
N ALA A 100 -2.51 14.11 8.80
CA ALA A 100 -2.03 14.08 10.19
C ALA A 100 -1.58 12.67 10.62
N LEU A 101 -2.30 11.61 10.19
CA LEU A 101 -1.94 10.22 10.44
C LEU A 101 -0.55 9.90 9.88
N PHE A 102 -0.31 10.19 8.59
CA PHE A 102 0.97 9.88 7.95
C PHE A 102 2.09 10.71 8.56
N CYS A 103 1.92 12.02 8.73
CA CYS A 103 2.91 12.87 9.40
C CYS A 103 3.31 12.32 10.78
N ARG A 104 2.32 11.89 11.58
CA ARG A 104 2.57 11.28 12.90
C ARG A 104 3.31 9.94 12.80
N LEU A 105 2.95 9.09 11.83
CA LEU A 105 3.63 7.82 11.60
C LEU A 105 5.10 8.03 11.24
N PHE A 106 5.39 8.91 10.27
CA PHE A 106 6.76 9.23 9.84
C PHE A 106 7.58 9.90 10.95
N ALA A 107 6.97 10.76 11.76
CA ALA A 107 7.66 11.44 12.85
C ALA A 107 7.96 10.51 14.04
N ARG A 108 7.08 9.56 14.35
CA ARG A 108 7.18 8.77 15.60
C ARG A 108 7.75 7.37 15.38
N VAL A 109 7.57 6.74 14.23
CA VAL A 109 8.03 5.36 13.99
C VAL A 109 9.46 5.39 13.44
N PRO A 110 10.41 4.62 14.02
CA PRO A 110 11.75 4.53 13.47
C PRO A 110 11.71 4.14 11.99
N MET A 111 12.45 4.85 11.14
CA MET A 111 12.32 4.74 9.67
C MET A 111 12.50 3.30 9.15
N ARG A 112 13.46 2.55 9.70
CA ARG A 112 13.65 1.13 9.36
C ARG A 112 12.38 0.29 9.62
N ARG A 113 11.71 0.52 10.75
CA ARG A 113 10.49 -0.20 11.12
C ARG A 113 9.32 0.26 10.24
N LEU A 114 9.25 1.55 9.92
CA LEU A 114 8.23 2.08 9.03
C LEU A 114 8.38 1.50 7.61
N LEU A 115 9.59 1.43 7.05
CA LEU A 115 9.82 0.82 5.74
C LEU A 115 9.47 -0.66 5.72
N LEU A 116 9.81 -1.42 6.77
CA LEU A 116 9.38 -2.81 6.90
C LEU A 116 7.87 -2.95 7.00
N PHE A 117 7.22 -2.02 7.70
CA PHE A 117 5.77 -1.96 7.78
C PHE A 117 5.21 -1.73 6.41
N LEU A 118 5.61 -0.65 5.70
CA LEU A 118 5.20 -0.29 4.33
C LEU A 118 5.42 -1.45 3.33
N ASP A 119 6.49 -2.21 3.49
CA ASP A 119 6.81 -3.41 2.69
C ASP A 119 5.93 -4.64 3.02
N GLY A 120 5.19 -4.60 4.14
CA GLY A 120 4.37 -5.70 4.63
C GLY A 120 5.19 -6.84 5.26
N ARG A 121 6.43 -6.56 5.66
CA ARG A 121 7.39 -7.52 6.23
C ARG A 121 7.52 -7.46 7.75
N THR A 122 6.67 -6.69 8.40
CA THR A 122 6.56 -6.62 9.86
C THR A 122 5.95 -7.90 10.45
N ARG A 123 6.28 -8.16 11.71
CA ARG A 123 5.61 -9.20 12.53
C ARG A 123 4.35 -8.61 13.18
N LEU A 124 3.41 -9.46 13.60
CA LEU A 124 2.15 -9.04 14.24
C LEU A 124 2.34 -8.05 15.40
N HIS A 125 3.31 -8.29 16.28
CA HIS A 125 3.59 -7.37 17.40
C HIS A 125 4.14 -6.01 16.92
N GLN A 126 4.85 -5.97 15.79
CA GLN A 126 5.34 -4.73 15.21
C GLN A 126 4.20 -3.95 14.57
N ASP A 127 3.29 -4.64 13.90
CA ASP A 127 2.05 -4.04 13.36
C ASP A 127 1.21 -3.44 14.48
N LEU A 128 1.03 -4.16 15.59
CA LEU A 128 0.31 -3.66 16.77
C LEU A 128 1.00 -2.42 17.36
N ALA A 129 2.32 -2.47 17.56
CA ALA A 129 3.08 -1.32 18.09
C ALA A 129 3.02 -0.08 17.19
N ILE A 130 2.82 -0.26 15.88
CA ILE A 130 2.60 0.84 14.93
C ILE A 130 1.13 1.30 14.98
N GLY A 131 0.18 0.36 15.05
CA GLY A 131 -1.25 0.65 15.19
C GLY A 131 -1.58 1.45 16.45
N LEU A 132 -0.86 1.24 17.56
CA LEU A 132 -1.01 2.06 18.76
C LEU A 132 -0.60 3.54 18.57
N ARG A 133 0.09 3.86 17.47
CA ARG A 133 0.50 5.23 17.12
C ARG A 133 -0.46 5.91 16.14
N THR A 134 -1.47 5.18 15.66
CA THR A 134 -2.56 5.70 14.82
C THR A 134 -3.82 5.97 15.68
N PRO A 135 -4.87 6.61 15.13
CA PRO A 135 -6.14 6.75 15.81
C PRO A 135 -6.81 5.39 16.05
N VAL A 136 -6.49 4.75 17.19
CA VAL A 136 -6.93 3.38 17.50
C VAL A 136 -8.45 3.22 17.46
N GLY A 137 -9.20 4.18 18.03
CA GLY A 137 -10.67 4.16 18.02
C GLY A 137 -11.25 4.11 16.60
N PRO A 138 -10.92 5.09 15.73
CA PRO A 138 -11.28 5.06 14.31
C PRO A 138 -10.91 3.75 13.58
N MET A 139 -9.72 3.21 13.83
CA MET A 139 -9.26 1.97 13.19
C MET A 139 -10.07 0.76 13.65
N LEU A 140 -10.30 0.61 14.96
CA LEU A 140 -11.08 -0.50 15.51
C LEU A 140 -12.52 -0.48 15.01
N ARG A 141 -13.17 0.69 15.01
CA ARG A 141 -14.52 0.84 14.46
C ARG A 141 -14.58 0.44 12.99
N SER A 142 -13.59 0.87 12.20
CA SER A 142 -13.50 0.51 10.78
C SER A 142 -13.28 -0.98 10.57
N ALA A 143 -12.47 -1.64 11.42
CA ALA A 143 -12.24 -3.07 11.37
C ALA A 143 -13.49 -3.90 11.69
N LEU A 144 -14.34 -3.43 12.61
CA LEU A 144 -15.60 -4.09 12.97
C LEU A 144 -16.67 -3.93 11.89
N GLU A 145 -16.70 -2.80 11.18
CA GLU A 145 -17.69 -2.54 10.12
C GLU A 145 -17.38 -3.32 8.83
N LEU A 146 -16.11 -3.49 8.49
CA LEU A 146 -15.67 -4.03 7.19
C LEU A 146 -16.30 -5.37 6.78
N PRO A 147 -16.44 -6.39 7.65
CA PRO A 147 -17.02 -7.67 7.27
C PRO A 147 -18.49 -7.58 6.82
N GLY A 148 -19.23 -6.58 7.29
CA GLY A 148 -20.65 -6.40 6.99
C GLY A 148 -20.94 -5.50 5.79
N LEU A 149 -19.93 -4.91 5.16
CA LEU A 149 -20.11 -3.97 4.06
C LEU A 149 -20.09 -4.68 2.70
N PRO A 150 -20.97 -4.29 1.77
CA PRO A 150 -20.90 -4.78 0.40
C PRO A 150 -19.62 -4.25 -0.25
N ARG A 151 -18.95 -5.11 -1.04
CA ARG A 151 -17.80 -4.68 -1.84
C ARG A 151 -18.30 -3.83 -2.99
N ARG A 152 -17.71 -2.64 -3.15
CA ARG A 152 -17.97 -1.77 -4.29
C ARG A 152 -17.11 -2.22 -5.47
N PRO A 153 -17.64 -2.21 -6.71
CA PRO A 153 -16.79 -2.35 -7.89
C PRO A 153 -15.78 -1.20 -7.91
N PHE A 154 -14.58 -1.49 -8.41
CA PHE A 154 -13.59 -0.45 -8.66
C PHE A 154 -13.72 -0.05 -10.12
N ASP A 155 -14.43 1.05 -10.34
CA ASP A 155 -14.45 1.74 -11.61
C ASP A 155 -13.11 2.45 -11.72
N GLY A 156 -12.18 1.84 -12.47
CA GLY A 156 -10.88 2.45 -12.75
C GLY A 156 -11.07 3.76 -13.54
N PRO A 157 -10.06 4.66 -13.54
CA PRO A 157 -10.02 5.77 -14.48
C PRO A 157 -9.96 5.28 -15.93
#